data_AF-A0A2G9XJ81-F1
#
_entry.id   AF-A0A2G9XJ81-F1
#
_cell.length_a   1.000
_cell.length_b   1.000
_cell.length_c   1.000
_cell.angle_alpha   90.00
_cell.angle_beta   90.00
_cell.angle_gamma   90.00
#
_symmetry.space_group_name_H-M   'P 1'
#
loop_
_entity.id
_entity.type
_entity.pdbx_description
1 polymer ?
#
loop_
_entity_poly.entity_id
_entity_poly.type
_entity_poly.pdbx_seq_one_letter_code
_entity_poly.pdbx_strand_id
1 'polypeptide(L)'
;MKNDEKLLSLYERELHVIVRGKANAEVEFGNTLFLAEQADGVIMDWRLVREMSPGDAMLLTASLGRLHQVFGSDPLGVGADRGFDSRATREYLEQRGIYNGVAARAIKRLKAQCQNDDFSTLQGRRSQTEGRIGILQNEFLGRPMRSKGFEHRELNVAWAVLAHNLWVIARLPRAGIRKKKKAA
;
A
#
# COMPACT_ATOMS: atom_id res chain seq x y z
N MET A 1 10.75 20.38 -23.01
CA MET A 1 9.65 19.41 -22.84
C MET A 1 9.73 18.89 -21.42
N LYS A 2 8.68 19.09 -20.63
CA LYS A 2 8.63 18.58 -19.26
C LYS A 2 8.44 17.05 -19.30
N ASN A 3 8.79 16.33 -18.23
CA ASN A 3 8.76 14.85 -18.26
C ASN A 3 7.33 14.27 -18.36
N ASP A 4 6.34 15.00 -17.86
CA ASP A 4 4.90 14.72 -17.96
C ASP A 4 4.36 14.78 -19.40
N GLU A 5 5.07 15.44 -20.32
CA GLU A 5 4.67 15.59 -21.73
C GLU A 5 5.27 14.51 -22.65
N LYS A 6 6.13 13.62 -22.12
CA LYS A 6 6.85 12.63 -22.94
C LYS A 6 6.03 11.35 -23.13
N LEU A 7 5.77 10.99 -24.39
CA LEU A 7 5.29 9.66 -24.77
C LEU A 7 6.43 8.64 -24.59
N LEU A 8 6.35 7.83 -23.54
CA LEU A 8 7.41 6.87 -23.19
C LEU A 8 7.34 5.57 -23.99
N SER A 9 6.17 5.24 -24.55
CA SER A 9 5.97 4.09 -25.43
C SER A 9 4.90 4.40 -26.46
N LEU A 10 5.16 4.02 -27.71
CA LEU A 10 4.19 4.13 -28.81
C LEU A 10 2.97 3.20 -28.59
N TYR A 11 3.19 2.10 -27.87
CA TYR A 11 2.22 1.03 -27.65
C TYR A 11 1.57 1.07 -26.26
N GLU A 12 2.18 1.76 -25.29
CA GLU A 12 1.70 1.85 -23.91
C GLU A 12 1.77 3.29 -23.40
N ARG A 13 0.79 4.10 -23.79
CA ARG A 13 0.76 5.55 -23.53
C ARG A 13 0.60 5.90 -22.06
N GLU A 14 0.08 4.97 -21.26
CA GLU A 14 -0.21 5.14 -19.83
C GLU A 14 0.94 4.65 -18.92
N LEU A 15 2.11 4.35 -19.48
CA LEU A 15 3.32 4.12 -18.69
C LEU A 15 3.90 5.45 -18.24
N HIS A 16 4.26 5.54 -16.96
CA HIS A 16 4.89 6.72 -16.38
C HIS A 16 6.31 6.42 -15.95
N VAL A 17 7.16 7.45 -15.98
CA VAL A 17 8.46 7.41 -15.33
C VAL A 17 8.24 7.44 -13.81
N ILE A 18 8.73 6.42 -13.12
CA ILE A 18 8.76 6.33 -11.67
C ILE A 18 10.20 6.57 -11.22
N VAL A 19 10.47 7.74 -10.64
CA VAL A 19 11.77 8.03 -10.04
C VAL A 19 11.77 7.54 -8.60
N ARG A 20 12.46 6.43 -8.32
CA ARG A 20 12.72 6.00 -6.94
C ARG A 20 13.95 6.75 -6.42
N GLY A 21 13.80 7.49 -5.33
CA GLY A 21 14.86 8.33 -4.73
C GLY A 21 16.03 7.57 -4.08
N LYS A 22 16.51 6.49 -4.69
CA LYS A 22 17.74 5.77 -4.29
C LYS A 22 18.96 6.41 -4.96
N ALA A 23 20.13 6.28 -4.32
CA ALA A 23 21.37 6.95 -4.69
C ALA A 23 21.89 6.65 -6.12
N ASN A 24 21.44 5.56 -6.74
CA ASN A 24 21.53 5.34 -8.18
C ASN A 24 20.10 5.37 -8.72
N ALA A 25 19.64 6.52 -9.23
CA ALA A 25 18.28 6.73 -9.68
C ALA A 25 17.93 5.79 -10.86
N GLU A 26 17.52 4.57 -10.54
CA GLU A 26 16.89 3.66 -11.49
C GLU A 26 15.54 4.28 -11.88
N VAL A 27 15.49 4.75 -13.12
CA VAL A 27 14.26 5.19 -13.78
C VAL A 27 13.47 3.92 -14.11
N GLU A 28 12.44 3.63 -13.30
CA GLU A 28 11.52 2.53 -13.58
C GLU A 28 10.36 3.04 -14.44
N PHE A 29 9.85 2.19 -15.34
CA PHE A 29 8.66 2.48 -16.15
C PHE A 29 7.51 1.62 -15.67
N GLY A 30 6.36 2.22 -15.36
CA GLY A 30 5.22 1.47 -14.85
C GLY A 30 4.06 2.34 -14.39
N ASN A 31 3.12 1.69 -13.71
CA ASN A 31 2.02 2.33 -13.00
C ASN A 31 2.26 2.19 -11.49
N THR A 32 1.94 3.23 -10.71
CA THR A 32 1.97 3.15 -9.24
C THR A 32 0.87 2.19 -8.78
N LEU A 33 1.23 1.21 -7.94
CA LEU A 33 0.28 0.32 -7.28
C LEU A 33 0.24 0.66 -5.79
N PHE A 34 -0.92 1.11 -5.32
CA PHE A 34 -1.22 1.29 -3.91
C PHE A 34 -1.89 0.03 -3.36
N LEU A 35 -1.51 -0.39 -2.15
CA LEU A 35 -2.11 -1.51 -1.42
C LEU A 35 -2.36 -1.09 0.03
N ALA A 36 -3.51 -1.48 0.57
CA ALA A 36 -3.83 -1.42 2.00
C ALA A 36 -4.20 -2.81 2.49
N GLU A 37 -3.54 -3.29 3.54
CA GLU A 37 -3.84 -4.57 4.18
C GLU A 37 -4.26 -4.38 5.64
N GLN A 38 -5.00 -5.36 6.17
CA GLN A 38 -5.33 -5.43 7.59
C GLN A 38 -4.31 -6.29 8.37
N ALA A 39 -4.40 -6.33 9.70
CA ALA A 39 -3.45 -6.97 10.61
C ALA A 39 -3.09 -8.45 10.35
N ASP A 40 -3.96 -9.25 9.74
CA ASP A 40 -3.70 -10.64 9.33
C ASP A 40 -3.22 -10.76 7.86
N GLY A 41 -2.99 -9.63 7.19
CA GLY A 41 -2.39 -9.55 5.87
C GLY A 41 -3.34 -9.80 4.70
N VAL A 42 -4.65 -9.66 4.93
CA VAL A 42 -5.64 -9.61 3.85
C VAL A 42 -5.61 -8.19 3.26
N ILE A 43 -5.52 -8.09 1.93
CA ILE A 43 -5.57 -6.82 1.22
C ILE A 43 -7.02 -6.34 1.20
N MET A 44 -7.28 -5.19 1.80
CA MET A 44 -8.61 -4.62 1.97
C MET A 44 -8.95 -3.60 0.87
N ASP A 45 -7.94 -2.92 0.33
CA ASP A 45 -8.09 -1.97 -0.77
C ASP A 45 -6.81 -1.93 -1.61
N TRP A 46 -6.96 -1.63 -2.89
CA TRP A 46 -5.85 -1.48 -3.81
C TRP A 46 -6.21 -0.51 -4.94
N ARG A 47 -5.20 0.11 -5.54
CA ARG A 47 -5.38 0.98 -6.71
C ARG A 47 -4.17 0.94 -7.61
N LEU A 48 -4.38 0.56 -8.87
CA LEU A 48 -3.41 0.81 -9.93
C LEU A 48 -3.66 2.20 -10.51
N VAL A 49 -2.67 3.08 -10.47
CA VAL A 49 -2.81 4.47 -10.92
C VAL A 49 -2.51 4.55 -12.42
N ARG A 50 -3.53 4.93 -13.22
CA ARG A 50 -3.42 5.10 -14.68
C ARG A 50 -2.55 6.27 -15.06
N GLU A 51 -2.71 7.37 -14.36
CA GLU A 51 -1.99 8.62 -14.57
C GLU A 51 -0.78 8.72 -13.63
N MET A 52 -0.14 9.88 -13.60
CA MET A 52 0.90 10.17 -12.62
C MET A 52 0.32 10.06 -11.21
N SER A 53 1.09 9.46 -10.29
CA SER A 53 0.65 9.32 -8.90
C SER A 53 0.28 10.69 -8.30
N PRO A 54 -0.92 10.84 -7.71
CA PRO A 54 -1.31 12.07 -7.03
C PRO A 54 -0.54 12.27 -5.70
N GLY A 55 0.32 11.32 -5.35
CA GLY A 55 1.12 11.32 -4.12
C GLY A 55 0.51 10.42 -3.04
N ASP A 56 1.39 9.83 -2.24
CA ASP A 56 1.06 8.83 -1.23
C ASP A 56 -0.02 9.31 -0.25
N ALA A 57 0.09 10.54 0.25
CA ALA A 57 -0.88 11.14 1.17
C ALA A 57 -2.31 11.16 0.61
N MET A 58 -2.49 11.51 -0.67
CA MET A 58 -3.81 11.51 -1.32
C MET A 58 -4.34 10.09 -1.54
N LEU A 59 -3.46 9.15 -1.89
CA LEU A 59 -3.85 7.74 -2.06
C LEU A 59 -4.36 7.12 -0.75
N LEU A 60 -3.74 7.46 0.38
CA LEU A 60 -4.15 6.99 1.70
C LEU A 60 -5.53 7.52 2.10
N THR A 61 -5.77 8.83 2.02
CA THR A 61 -7.08 9.38 2.40
C THR A 61 -8.19 8.88 1.47
N ALA A 62 -7.90 8.75 0.16
CA ALA A 62 -8.83 8.15 -0.79
C ALA A 62 -9.14 6.68 -0.49
N SER A 63 -8.13 5.89 -0.09
CA SER A 63 -8.29 4.50 0.34
C SER A 63 -9.18 4.37 1.56
N LEU A 64 -8.92 5.17 2.61
CA LEU A 64 -9.76 5.21 3.81
C LEU A 64 -11.21 5.60 3.49
N GLY A 65 -11.40 6.56 2.58
CA GLY A 65 -12.74 6.94 2.10
C GLY A 65 -13.47 5.78 1.43
N ARG A 66 -12.80 5.02 0.55
CA ARG A 66 -13.37 3.81 -0.08
C ARG A 66 -13.69 2.72 0.93
N LEU A 67 -12.78 2.47 1.87
CA LEU A 67 -12.99 1.47 2.93
C LEU A 67 -14.20 1.83 3.79
N HIS A 68 -14.33 3.09 4.19
CA HIS A 68 -15.50 3.56 4.93
C HIS A 68 -16.80 3.37 4.12
N GLN A 69 -16.80 3.68 2.83
CA GLN A 69 -17.98 3.48 1.97
C GLN A 69 -18.40 2.01 1.87
N VAL A 70 -17.42 1.08 1.84
CA VAL A 70 -17.68 -0.36 1.72
C VAL A 70 -18.10 -0.99 3.05
N PHE A 71 -17.42 -0.63 4.14
CA PHE A 71 -17.61 -1.29 5.45
C PHE A 71 -18.54 -0.53 6.40
N GLY A 72 -18.87 0.73 6.09
CA GLY A 72 -19.69 1.61 6.95
C GLY A 72 -18.98 2.11 8.20
N SER A 73 -17.67 1.84 8.35
CA SER A 73 -16.88 2.24 9.51
C SER A 73 -15.42 2.50 9.13
N ASP A 74 -14.77 3.42 9.85
CA ASP A 74 -13.34 3.67 9.73
C ASP A 74 -12.51 2.65 10.56
N PRO A 75 -11.25 2.38 10.17
CA PRO A 75 -10.36 1.55 10.97
C PRO A 75 -9.96 2.25 12.28
N LEU A 76 -9.64 1.46 13.30
CA LEU A 76 -9.17 1.99 14.60
C LEU A 76 -7.86 2.78 14.47
N GLY A 77 -7.01 2.43 13.52
CA GLY A 77 -5.74 3.08 13.27
C GLY A 77 -5.13 2.67 11.94
N VAL A 78 -4.22 3.50 11.45
CA VAL A 78 -3.51 3.24 10.20
C VAL A 78 -2.01 3.44 10.37
N GLY A 79 -1.24 2.43 9.95
CA GLY A 79 0.23 2.50 9.89
C GLY A 79 0.70 2.71 8.46
N ALA A 80 1.54 3.71 8.22
CA ALA A 80 2.12 3.95 6.90
C ALA A 80 3.54 4.57 7.01
N ASP A 81 4.25 4.63 5.89
CA ASP A 81 5.56 5.25 5.82
C ASP A 81 5.50 6.81 5.85
N ARG A 82 6.67 7.43 5.83
CA ARG A 82 6.82 8.90 5.85
C ARG A 82 6.35 9.61 4.58
N GLY A 83 6.23 8.92 3.46
CA GLY A 83 5.66 9.43 2.21
C GLY A 83 4.21 9.87 2.42
N PHE A 84 3.45 9.12 3.22
CA PHE A 84 2.04 9.37 3.53
C PHE A 84 1.78 10.51 4.54
N ASP A 85 2.81 11.00 5.25
CA ASP A 85 2.64 12.09 6.23
C ASP A 85 2.48 13.44 5.53
N SER A 86 1.31 14.05 5.71
CA SER A 86 1.01 15.42 5.28
C SER A 86 0.09 16.10 6.29
N ARG A 87 -0.02 17.44 6.23
CA ARG A 87 -0.97 18.18 7.09
C ARG A 87 -2.41 17.69 6.87
N ALA A 88 -2.81 17.59 5.61
CA ALA A 88 -4.13 17.11 5.22
C ALA A 88 -4.40 15.67 5.71
N THR A 89 -3.42 14.77 5.61
CA THR A 89 -3.55 13.40 6.15
C THR A 89 -3.84 13.42 7.65
N ARG A 90 -3.12 14.25 8.41
CA ARG A 90 -3.30 14.32 9.86
C ARG A 90 -4.67 14.84 10.25
N GLU A 91 -5.08 15.94 9.63
CA GLU A 91 -6.41 16.54 9.85
C GLU A 91 -7.52 15.55 9.48
N TYR A 92 -7.36 14.81 8.37
CA TYR A 92 -8.30 13.78 7.95
C TYR A 92 -8.43 12.63 8.97
N LEU A 93 -7.31 12.13 9.49
CA LEU A 93 -7.31 11.05 10.48
C LEU A 93 -7.91 11.49 11.81
N GLU A 94 -7.57 12.70 12.26
CA GLU A 94 -8.10 13.29 13.49
C GLU A 94 -9.61 13.51 13.42
N GLN A 95 -10.12 14.08 12.32
CA GLN A 95 -11.56 14.31 12.12
C GLN A 95 -12.39 13.02 12.11
N ARG A 96 -11.78 11.90 11.71
CA ARG A 96 -12.44 10.58 11.66
C ARG A 96 -12.17 9.73 12.89
N GLY A 97 -11.41 10.23 13.87
CA GLY A 97 -11.04 9.45 15.06
C GLY A 97 -10.16 8.24 14.76
N ILE A 98 -9.41 8.25 13.65
CA ILE A 98 -8.51 7.17 13.26
C ILE A 98 -7.15 7.42 13.90
N TYR A 99 -6.62 6.45 14.64
CA TYR A 99 -5.28 6.58 15.22
C TYR A 99 -4.21 6.74 14.13
N ASN A 100 -3.40 7.78 14.28
CA ASN A 100 -2.35 8.13 13.33
C ASN A 100 -1.03 7.41 13.61
N GLY A 101 -0.90 6.20 13.06
CA GLY A 101 0.34 5.43 13.02
C GLY A 101 1.25 5.74 11.83
N VAL A 102 0.99 6.81 11.05
CA VAL A 102 1.85 7.23 9.93
C VAL A 102 3.15 7.81 10.46
N ALA A 103 4.29 7.32 9.98
CA ALA A 103 5.60 7.79 10.40
C ALA A 103 5.78 9.28 10.04
N ALA A 104 5.96 10.16 11.03
CA ALA A 104 6.12 11.58 10.77
C ALA A 104 7.38 11.90 9.94
N ARG A 105 7.27 12.86 9.01
CA ARG A 105 8.44 13.42 8.30
C ARG A 105 9.35 14.21 9.23
N ALA A 106 8.77 14.90 10.22
CA ALA A 106 9.51 15.69 11.19
C ALA A 106 10.10 14.79 12.29
N ILE A 107 11.44 14.78 12.41
CA ILE A 107 12.17 13.92 13.36
C ILE A 107 11.69 14.10 14.81
N LYS A 108 11.43 15.34 15.24
CA LYS A 108 10.91 15.62 16.60
C LYS A 108 9.58 14.90 16.85
N ARG A 109 8.66 14.93 15.88
CA ARG A 109 7.35 14.27 15.99
C ARG A 109 7.48 12.75 15.91
N LEU A 110 8.36 12.26 15.03
CA LEU A 110 8.63 10.83 14.92
C LEU A 110 9.16 10.26 16.25
N LYS A 111 10.10 10.96 16.90
CA LYS A 111 10.62 10.57 18.22
C LYS A 111 9.52 10.49 19.28
N ALA A 112 8.57 11.42 19.27
CA ALA A 112 7.42 11.40 20.17
C ALA A 112 6.47 10.21 19.86
N GLN A 113 6.21 9.94 18.57
CA GLN A 113 5.41 8.78 18.15
C GLN A 113 6.03 7.45 18.59
N CYS A 114 7.36 7.32 18.49
CA CYS A 114 8.07 6.09 18.91
C CYS A 114 7.97 5.78 20.42
N GLN A 115 7.51 6.72 21.26
CA GLN A 115 7.27 6.46 22.69
C GLN A 115 5.92 5.78 22.94
N ASN A 116 5.07 5.64 21.91
CA ASN A 116 3.75 5.04 22.03
C ASN A 116 3.78 3.59 21.50
N ASP A 117 3.27 2.66 22.31
CA ASP A 117 3.22 1.23 21.98
C ASP A 117 2.32 0.89 20.79
N ASP A 118 1.22 1.63 20.59
CA ASP A 118 0.33 1.47 19.44
C ASP A 118 1.03 1.86 18.14
N PHE A 119 1.87 2.91 18.19
CA PHE A 119 2.69 3.28 17.04
C PHE A 119 3.70 2.18 16.70
N SER A 120 4.40 1.65 17.71
CA SER A 120 5.36 0.56 17.54
C SER A 120 4.69 -0.70 16.99
N THR A 121 3.49 -1.02 17.46
CA THR A 121 2.68 -2.13 16.96
C THR A 121 2.30 -1.95 15.50
N LEU A 122 1.78 -0.78 15.12
CA LEU A 122 1.40 -0.49 13.73
C LEU A 122 2.62 -0.46 12.80
N GLN A 123 3.75 0.08 13.23
CA GLN A 123 4.99 0.08 12.43
C GLN A 123 5.58 -1.32 12.28
N GLY A 124 5.52 -2.15 13.34
CA GLY A 124 5.90 -3.56 13.29
C GLY A 124 5.00 -4.42 12.40
N ARG A 125 3.75 -4.00 12.17
CA ARG A 125 2.88 -4.60 11.14
C ARG A 125 3.22 -4.09 9.75
N ARG A 126 3.37 -2.77 9.59
CA ARG A 126 3.74 -2.13 8.33
C ARG A 126 5.07 -2.62 7.75
N SER A 127 6.01 -3.07 8.58
CA SER A 127 7.26 -3.69 8.10
C SER A 127 7.02 -5.01 7.34
N GLN A 128 5.91 -5.71 7.61
CA GLN A 128 5.56 -6.96 6.93
C GLN A 128 4.95 -6.72 5.54
N THR A 129 4.45 -5.51 5.29
CA THR A 129 3.85 -5.11 4.01
C THR A 129 4.85 -5.19 2.85
N GLU A 130 6.15 -4.99 3.08
CA GLU A 130 7.17 -5.19 2.03
C GLU A 130 7.26 -6.65 1.59
N GLY A 131 7.20 -7.58 2.55
CA GLY A 131 7.11 -9.02 2.25
C GLY A 131 5.84 -9.36 1.49
N ARG A 132 4.71 -8.73 1.85
CA ARG A 132 3.43 -8.87 1.15
C ARG A 132 3.50 -8.40 -0.30
N ILE A 133 4.05 -7.20 -0.53
CA ILE A 133 4.28 -6.64 -1.87
C ILE A 133 5.18 -7.59 -2.67
N GLY A 134 6.24 -8.11 -2.06
CA GLY A 134 7.13 -9.08 -2.68
C GLY A 134 6.40 -10.35 -3.12
N ILE A 135 5.57 -10.94 -2.25
CA ILE A 135 4.75 -12.12 -2.59
C ILE A 135 3.80 -11.80 -3.74
N LEU A 136 3.07 -10.67 -3.67
CA LEU A 136 2.10 -10.28 -4.70
C LEU A 136 2.80 -10.10 -6.07
N GLN A 137 3.96 -9.46 -6.08
CA GLN A 137 4.74 -9.24 -7.30
C GLN A 137 5.33 -10.52 -7.89
N ASN A 138 5.93 -11.37 -7.05
CA ASN A 138 6.67 -12.54 -7.51
C ASN A 138 5.75 -13.72 -7.85
N GLU A 139 4.76 -13.98 -7.00
CA GLU A 139 3.98 -15.22 -7.05
C GLU A 139 2.63 -15.06 -7.75
N PHE A 140 2.08 -13.83 -7.80
CA PHE A 140 0.73 -13.59 -8.33
C PHE A 140 0.72 -12.74 -9.60
N LEU A 141 1.47 -11.63 -9.64
CA LEU A 141 1.52 -10.73 -10.82
C LEU A 141 2.51 -11.19 -11.89
N GLY A 142 3.55 -11.94 -11.49
CA GLY A 142 4.67 -12.33 -12.32
C GLY A 142 5.71 -11.21 -12.52
N ARG A 143 6.96 -11.61 -12.80
CA ARG A 143 8.07 -10.68 -13.06
C ARG A 143 8.73 -10.93 -14.43
N PRO A 144 8.59 -10.00 -15.40
CA PRO A 144 7.69 -8.85 -15.42
C PRO A 144 6.23 -9.27 -15.69
N MET A 145 5.29 -8.43 -15.27
CA MET A 145 3.89 -8.56 -15.67
C MET A 145 3.79 -8.44 -17.20
N ARG A 146 3.18 -9.44 -17.85
CA ARG A 146 3.11 -9.54 -19.33
C ARG A 146 1.86 -8.90 -19.94
N SER A 147 0.90 -8.48 -19.12
CA SER A 147 -0.32 -7.81 -19.57
C SER A 147 0.01 -6.47 -20.21
N LYS A 148 -0.44 -6.27 -21.45
CA LYS A 148 -0.25 -5.04 -22.20
C LYS A 148 -1.46 -4.12 -22.10
N GLY A 149 -1.23 -2.82 -21.97
CA GLY A 149 -2.30 -1.83 -21.80
C GLY A 149 -2.86 -1.79 -20.37
N PHE A 150 -3.29 -0.60 -19.96
CA PHE A 150 -3.66 -0.34 -18.56
C PHE A 150 -4.79 -1.23 -18.05
N GLU A 151 -5.85 -1.39 -18.84
CA GLU A 151 -7.04 -2.17 -18.46
C GLU A 151 -6.69 -3.63 -18.17
N HIS A 152 -5.84 -4.23 -19.00
CA HIS A 152 -5.38 -5.61 -18.79
C HIS A 152 -4.45 -5.73 -17.58
N ARG A 153 -3.64 -4.70 -17.30
CA ARG A 153 -2.82 -4.64 -16.08
C ARG A 153 -3.69 -4.52 -14.84
N GLU A 154 -4.67 -3.63 -14.85
CA GLU A 154 -5.61 -3.44 -13.74
C GLU A 154 -6.41 -4.71 -13.46
N LEU A 155 -6.92 -5.37 -14.51
CA LEU A 155 -7.59 -6.66 -14.40
C LEU A 155 -6.68 -7.75 -13.81
N ASN A 156 -5.41 -7.81 -14.25
CA ASN A 156 -4.46 -8.76 -13.71
C ASN A 156 -4.17 -8.50 -12.22
N VAL A 157 -4.05 -7.23 -11.82
CA VAL A 157 -3.92 -6.85 -10.40
C VAL A 157 -5.15 -7.29 -9.60
N ALA A 158 -6.36 -7.11 -10.15
CA ALA A 158 -7.59 -7.55 -9.48
C ALA A 158 -7.58 -9.06 -9.20
N TRP A 159 -7.23 -9.88 -10.21
CA TRP A 159 -7.12 -11.33 -10.07
C TRP A 159 -6.00 -11.74 -9.11
N ALA A 160 -4.85 -11.08 -9.17
CA ALA A 160 -3.72 -11.34 -8.29
C ALA A 160 -4.09 -11.06 -6.83
N VAL A 161 -4.74 -9.94 -6.54
CA VAL A 161 -5.20 -9.58 -5.18
C VAL A 161 -6.24 -10.58 -4.68
N LEU A 162 -7.20 -10.97 -5.53
CA LEU A 162 -8.21 -11.98 -5.17
C LEU A 162 -7.55 -13.33 -4.81
N ALA A 163 -6.69 -13.84 -5.69
CA ALA A 163 -5.98 -15.10 -5.48
C ALA A 163 -5.09 -15.05 -4.23
N HIS A 164 -4.39 -13.93 -4.02
CA HIS A 164 -3.61 -13.68 -2.82
C HIS A 164 -4.47 -13.74 -1.55
N ASN A 165 -5.61 -13.03 -1.54
CA ASN A 165 -6.48 -12.99 -0.37
C ASN A 165 -7.06 -14.36 -0.04
N LEU A 166 -7.49 -15.13 -1.05
CA LEU A 166 -7.95 -16.51 -0.86
C LEU A 166 -6.86 -17.38 -0.23
N TRP A 167 -5.62 -17.25 -0.71
CA TRP A 167 -4.48 -17.96 -0.16
C TRP A 167 -4.15 -17.57 1.30
N VAL A 168 -4.25 -16.29 1.65
CA VAL A 168 -4.09 -15.82 3.03
C VAL A 168 -5.19 -16.39 3.92
N ILE A 169 -6.45 -16.20 3.55
CA ILE A 169 -7.61 -16.61 4.34
C ILE A 169 -7.60 -18.12 4.60
N ALA A 170 -7.28 -18.93 3.59
CA ALA A 170 -7.19 -20.39 3.74
C ALA A 170 -6.11 -20.84 4.76
N ARG A 171 -5.13 -19.98 5.06
CA ARG A 171 -4.02 -20.27 5.98
C ARG A 171 -4.23 -19.73 7.39
N LEU A 172 -5.16 -18.78 7.60
CA LEU A 172 -5.43 -18.21 8.93
C LEU A 172 -5.77 -19.27 10.00
N PRO A 173 -6.65 -20.27 9.73
CA PRO A 173 -6.96 -21.30 10.73
C PRO A 173 -5.73 -22.11 11.13
N ARG A 174 -4.85 -22.43 10.16
CA ARG A 174 -3.62 -23.20 10.38
C ARG A 174 -2.61 -22.42 11.23
N ALA A 175 -2.52 -21.11 11.05
CA ALA A 175 -1.68 -20.25 11.86
C ALA A 175 -2.16 -20.20 13.32
N GLY A 176 -3.48 -20.15 13.54
CA GLY A 176 -4.09 -20.23 14.87
C GLY A 176 -3.75 -21.55 15.58
N ILE A 177 -3.88 -22.68 14.89
CA ILE A 177 -3.52 -24.01 15.43
C ILE A 177 -2.03 -24.07 15.78
N ARG A 178 -1.15 -23.56 14.92
CA ARG A 178 0.31 -23.57 15.17
C ARG A 178 0.72 -22.69 16.35
N LYS A 179 0.07 -21.53 16.54
CA LYS A 179 0.29 -20.68 17.72
C LYS A 179 -0.13 -21.39 19.00
N LYS A 180 -1.30 -22.04 19.02
CA LYS A 180 -1.75 -22.85 20.17
C LYS A 180 -0.78 -23.99 20.51
N LYS A 181 -0.27 -24.71 19.51
CA LYS A 181 0.73 -25.78 19.71
C LYS A 181 2.11 -25.31 20.20
N LYS A 182 2.46 -24.03 20.00
CA LYS A 182 3.73 -23.45 20.51
C LYS A 182 3.60 -22.86 21.92
N ALA A 183 2.38 -22.62 22.37
CA ALA A 183 2.09 -22.05 23.69
C ALA A 183 1.73 -23.11 24.74
N ALA A 184 1.50 -24.35 24.29
CA ALA A 184 1.40 -25.55 25.12
C ALA A 184 2.77 -26.24 25.16
#